data_AF-A0A2X1MA67-F1
#
_entry.id   AF-A0A2X1MA67-F1
#
_cell.length_a   1.000
_cell.length_b   1.000
_cell.length_c   1.000
_cell.angle_alpha   90.00
_cell.angle_beta   90.00
_cell.angle_gamma   90.00
#
_symmetry.space_group_name_H-M   'P 1'
#
loop_
_entity.id
_entity.type
_entity.pdbx_description
1 polymer ?
#
loop_
_entity_poly.entity_id
_entity_poly.type
_entity_poly.pdbx_seq_one_letter_code
_entity_poly.pdbx_strand_id
1 'polypeptide(L)' 'MVWLCRGHCSNLAAGVLLVMFRPFRAGEYVDLGGVAGTVLSVQIFSTTMRTADGKIIVIPNGKIIAGNIINFSRRASSP' A
#
# COMPACT_ATOMS: atom_id res chain seq x y z
N MET A 1 -22.84 -23.79 -8.11
CA MET A 1 -22.96 -22.32 -8.07
C MET A 1 -22.00 -21.63 -7.09
N VAL A 2 -20.88 -22.26 -6.67
CA VAL A 2 -19.87 -21.58 -5.83
C VAL A 2 -18.49 -21.82 -6.43
N TRP A 3 -18.24 -21.19 -7.59
CA TRP A 3 -16.90 -21.13 -8.18
C TRP A 3 -16.56 -19.77 -8.81
N LEU A 4 -17.42 -18.76 -8.70
CA LEU A 4 -17.17 -17.45 -9.32
C LEU A 4 -16.43 -16.43 -8.43
N CYS A 5 -16.35 -16.64 -7.11
CA CYS A 5 -15.78 -15.62 -6.20
C CYS A 5 -14.43 -15.99 -5.55
N ARG A 6 -13.67 -16.94 -6.12
CA ARG A 6 -12.30 -17.24 -5.66
C ARG A 6 -11.26 -16.20 -6.11
N GLY A 7 -11.68 -15.15 -6.83
CA GLY A 7 -10.82 -14.02 -7.22
C GLY A 7 -11.21 -12.65 -6.62
N HIS A 8 -12.46 -12.46 -6.17
CA HIS A 8 -12.94 -11.14 -5.74
C HIS A 8 -12.93 -10.89 -4.22
N CYS A 9 -13.02 -11.93 -3.38
CA CYS A 9 -12.99 -11.72 -1.91
C CYS A 9 -11.58 -11.54 -1.32
N SER A 10 -10.53 -12.06 -1.98
CA SER A 10 -9.15 -11.92 -1.50
C SER A 10 -8.68 -10.45 -1.53
N ASN A 11 -9.14 -9.66 -2.51
CA ASN A 11 -8.85 -8.22 -2.56
C ASN A 11 -9.56 -7.42 -1.46
N LEU A 12 -10.72 -7.87 -0.97
CA LEU A 12 -11.46 -7.20 0.10
C LEU A 12 -10.76 -7.39 1.46
N ALA A 13 -10.32 -8.61 1.76
CA ALA A 13 -9.57 -8.91 2.97
C ALA A 13 -8.23 -8.15 3.02
N ALA A 14 -7.59 -8.00 1.86
CA ALA A 14 -6.37 -7.23 1.71
C ALA A 14 -6.61 -5.75 2.12
N GLY A 15 -7.63 -5.09 1.55
CA GLY A 15 -7.98 -3.71 1.91
C GLY A 15 -8.28 -3.51 3.41
N VAL A 16 -8.96 -4.48 4.05
CA VAL A 16 -9.27 -4.44 5.50
C VAL A 16 -8.01 -4.62 6.38
N LEU A 17 -7.07 -5.48 5.97
CA LEU A 17 -5.80 -5.68 6.69
C LEU A 17 -4.90 -4.42 6.65
N LEU A 18 -4.83 -3.70 5.53
CA LEU A 18 -4.06 -2.45 5.44
C LEU A 18 -4.61 -1.35 6.35
N VAL A 19 -5.94 -1.27 6.51
CA VAL A 19 -6.59 -0.28 7.38
C VAL A 19 -6.42 -0.66 8.86
N MET A 20 -6.42 -1.94 9.21
CA MET A 20 -6.15 -2.41 10.59
C MET A 20 -4.69 -2.23 11.01
N PHE A 21 -3.72 -2.63 10.17
CA PHE A 21 -2.32 -2.62 10.56
C PHE A 21 -1.61 -1.27 10.30
N ARG A 22 -2.16 -0.41 9.42
CA ARG A 22 -1.58 0.88 9.00
C ARG A 22 -0.04 0.88 8.93
N PRO A 23 0.56 0.01 8.09
CA PRO A 23 2.02 -0.15 8.01
C PRO A 23 2.74 1.14 7.57
N PHE A 24 2.03 2.03 6.87
CA PHE A 24 2.52 3.35 6.48
C PHE A 24 1.41 4.40 6.52
N ARG A 25 1.78 5.68 6.58
CA ARG A 25 0.87 6.83 6.63
C ARG A 25 1.14 7.80 5.48
N ALA A 26 0.15 8.64 5.17
CA ALA A 26 0.35 9.77 4.27
C ALA A 26 1.49 10.67 4.80
N GLY A 27 2.39 11.07 3.91
CA GLY A 27 3.60 11.83 4.21
C GLY A 27 4.87 11.00 4.40
N GLU A 28 4.78 9.67 4.55
CA GLU A 28 5.95 8.80 4.65
C GLU A 28 6.50 8.43 3.26
N TYR A 29 7.81 8.26 3.16
CA TYR A 29 8.49 7.77 1.95
C TYR A 29 8.65 6.25 2.02
N VAL A 30 8.04 5.56 1.06
CA VAL A 30 7.95 4.09 1.04
C VAL A 30 8.27 3.56 -0.36
N ASP A 31 8.79 2.34 -0.42
CA ASP A 31 8.85 1.53 -1.64
C ASP A 31 7.85 0.37 -1.53
N LEU A 32 6.95 0.31 -2.50
CA LEU A 32 5.89 -0.68 -2.60
C LEU A 32 6.15 -1.56 -3.83
N GLY A 33 6.95 -2.61 -3.64
CA GLY A 33 7.22 -3.62 -4.68
C GLY A 33 7.87 -3.07 -5.95
N GLY A 34 8.82 -2.13 -5.82
CA GLY A 34 9.57 -1.54 -6.93
C GLY A 34 9.06 -0.17 -7.37
N VAL A 35 8.11 0.41 -6.64
CA VAL A 35 7.66 1.79 -6.83
C VAL A 35 7.96 2.57 -5.55
N ALA A 36 9.01 3.40 -5.60
CA ALA A 36 9.43 4.25 -4.50
C ALA A 36 8.85 5.66 -4.61
N GLY A 37 8.28 6.16 -3.51
CA GLY A 37 7.67 7.49 -3.49
C GLY A 37 7.09 7.89 -2.15
N THR A 38 6.66 9.15 -2.06
CA THR A 38 5.99 9.70 -0.89
C THR A 38 4.50 9.40 -0.96
N VAL A 39 3.94 8.80 0.08
CA VAL A 39 2.49 8.54 0.14
C VAL A 39 1.74 9.85 0.25
N LEU A 40 0.83 10.13 -0.69
CA LEU A 40 -0.04 11.31 -0.65
C LEU A 40 -1.32 11.00 0.12
N SER A 41 -1.96 9.87 -0.17
CA SER A 41 -3.21 9.45 0.47
C SER A 41 -3.40 7.95 0.39
N VAL A 42 -4.00 7.36 1.42
CA VAL A 42 -4.34 5.94 1.49
C VAL A 42 -5.86 5.82 1.53
N GLN A 43 -6.46 5.29 0.47
CA GLN A 43 -7.89 4.99 0.39
C GLN A 43 -8.13 3.50 0.66
N ILE A 44 -9.41 3.11 0.77
CA ILE A 44 -9.80 1.73 1.11
C ILE A 44 -9.35 0.73 0.02
N PHE A 45 -9.39 1.14 -1.26
CA PHE A 45 -9.09 0.26 -2.38
C PHE A 45 -7.73 0.55 -3.05
N SER A 46 -7.18 1.75 -2.86
CA SER A 46 -5.96 2.19 -3.53
C SER A 46 -5.15 3.15 -2.67
N THR A 47 -3.85 3.19 -2.91
CA THR A 47 -2.91 4.15 -2.32
C THR A 47 -2.38 5.05 -3.42
N THR A 48 -2.39 6.36 -3.19
CA THR A 48 -1.84 7.37 -4.09
C THR A 48 -0.50 7.83 -3.54
N MET A 49 0.53 7.80 -4.38
CA MET A 49 1.88 8.20 -4.01
C MET A 49 2.51 9.07 -5.10
N ARG A 50 3.49 9.88 -4.71
CA ARG A 50 4.27 10.74 -5.59
C ARG A 50 5.69 10.22 -5.69
N THR A 51 6.13 9.95 -6.90
CA THR A 51 7.50 9.51 -7.21
C THR A 51 8.47 10.69 -7.09
N ALA A 52 9.77 10.43 -6.94
CA ALA A 52 10.81 11.46 -6.97
C ALA A 52 10.79 12.31 -8.26
N ASP A 53 10.42 11.70 -9.39
CA ASP A 53 10.23 12.39 -10.69
C ASP A 53 8.99 13.31 -10.74
N GLY A 54 8.24 13.44 -9.65
CA GLY A 54 7.02 14.24 -9.58
C GLY A 54 5.77 13.56 -10.16
N LYS A 55 5.87 12.32 -10.64
CA LYS A 55 4.73 11.53 -11.15
C LYS A 55 3.81 11.06 -10.02
N ILE A 56 2.50 11.14 -10.24
CA ILE A 56 1.49 10.57 -9.34
C ILE A 56 1.19 9.14 -9.78
N ILE A 57 1.30 8.20 -8.84
CA ILE A 57 1.02 6.78 -9.07
C ILE A 57 -0.10 6.35 -8.12
N VAL A 58 -1.08 5.65 -8.68
CA VAL A 58 -2.18 5.05 -7.92
C VAL A 58 -2.01 3.54 -7.97
N ILE A 59 -1.78 2.94 -6.81
CA ILE A 59 -1.55 1.50 -6.67
C ILE A 59 -2.75 0.87 -5.95
N PRO A 60 -3.40 -0.15 -6.52
CA PRO A 60 -4.46 -0.87 -5.81
C PRO A 60 -3.88 -1.61 -4.60
N ASN A 61 -4.56 -1.50 -3.46
CA ASN A 61 -4.12 -2.02 -2.17
C ASN A 61 -3.85 -3.54 -2.19
N GLY A 62 -4.62 -4.30 -2.98
CA GLY A 62 -4.38 -5.74 -3.17
C GLY A 62 -3.01 -6.05 -3.78
N LYS A 63 -2.47 -5.16 -4.64
CA LYS A 63 -1.12 -5.31 -5.22
C LYS A 63 -0.02 -4.97 -4.22
N ILE A 64 -0.29 -4.03 -3.31
CA ILE A 64 0.64 -3.62 -2.25
C ILE A 64 0.85 -4.75 -1.25
N ILE A 65 -0.23 -5.42 -0.83
CA ILE A 65 -0.19 -6.49 0.18
C ILE A 65 0.43 -7.77 -0.37
N ALA A 66 0.30 -8.01 -1.67
CA ALA A 66 0.96 -9.13 -2.33
C ALA A 66 2.48 -8.92 -2.46
N GLY A 67 2.98 -7.70 -2.26
CA GLY A 67 4.40 -7.34 -2.41
C GLY A 67 5.06 -6.91 -1.11
N ASN A 68 6.36 -6.64 -1.19
CA ASN A 68 7.14 -6.14 -0.08
C ASN A 68 6.88 -4.64 0.13
N ILE A 69 6.77 -4.22 1.39
CA ILE A 69 6.60 -2.83 1.81
C ILE A 69 7.88 -2.42 2.54
N ILE A 70 8.63 -1.46 2.00
CA ILE A 70 9.84 -0.92 2.63
C ILE A 70 9.56 0.53 3.03
N ASN A 71 9.59 0.82 4.33
CA ASN A 71 9.35 2.18 4.83
C ASN A 71 10.69 2.80 5.26
N PHE A 72 11.07 3.90 4.60
CA PHE A 72 12.33 4.60 4.88
C PHE A 72 12.16 5.69 5.95
N SER A 73 10.92 6.14 6.20
CA SER A 73 10.62 7.19 7.17
C SER A 73 10.52 6.67 8.59
N ARG A 74 10.09 5.41 8.79
CA ARG A 74 10.08 4.77 10.12
C ARG A 74 11.44 4.19 10.47
N ARG A 75 12.45 5.05 10.56
CA ARG A 75 13.71 4.66 11.19
C ARG A 75 13.48 4.62 12.69
N ALA A 76 13.57 3.43 13.29
CA ALA A 76 13.57 3.28 14.73
C ALA A 76 14.86 3.92 15.30
N SER A 77 14.77 5.19 15.69
CA SER A 77 15.52 5.70 16.84
C SER A 77 14.67 5.33 18.06
N SER A 78 15.04 4.43 18.95
CA SER A 78 16.26 4.29 19.76
C SER A 78 16.24 2.89 20.40
N PRO A 79 17.39 2.31 20.82
CA PRO A 79 17.46 1.03 21.55
C PRO A 79 16.68 1.02 22.87
#